data_AF-A0A966L0L3-F1
#
_entry.id   AF-A0A966L0L3-F1
#
_cell.length_a   1.000
_cell.length_b   1.000
_cell.length_c   1.000
_cell.angle_alpha   90.00
_cell.angle_beta   90.00
_cell.angle_gamma   90.00
#
_symmetry.space_group_name_H-M   'P 1'
#
loop_
_entity.id
_entity.type
_entity.pdbx_description
1 polymer ?
#
loop_
_entity_poly.entity_id
_entity_poly.type
_entity_poly.pdbx_seq_one_letter_code
_entity_poly.pdbx_strand_id
1 'polypeptide(L)'
;MPLCRSADQTQCIVAYRSFRADNGPVNDYAATQRPGMEIACVNPAAPGGGKAMLHSYLTTDALMGGPTPRFVTDGRAIETPFASVPGLLSGECVSNEAGQYLAISINADPSDPRTDDITGDIYTDGKLNPAMGLHLIDINLVMGNLLDLARSQTRAYRASR
;
A
#
# COMPACT_ATOMS: atom_id res chain seq x y z
N MET A 1 -4.43 -10.89 19.72
CA MET A 1 -3.79 -9.55 19.63
C MET A 1 -4.67 -8.68 18.76
N PRO A 2 -5.04 -7.46 19.17
CA PRO A 2 -5.92 -6.58 18.39
C PRO A 2 -5.21 -5.97 17.19
N LEU A 3 -5.96 -5.39 16.24
CA LEU A 3 -5.39 -4.51 15.22
C LEU A 3 -4.92 -3.18 15.83
N CYS A 4 -3.89 -2.58 15.22
CA CYS A 4 -3.40 -1.27 15.65
C CYS A 4 -4.43 -0.18 15.33
N ARG A 5 -4.65 0.73 16.30
CA ARG A 5 -5.59 1.87 16.25
C ARG A 5 -4.91 3.22 16.53
N SER A 6 -3.62 3.22 16.85
CA SER A 6 -2.80 4.42 16.98
C SER A 6 -1.34 4.11 16.67
N ALA A 7 -0.54 5.14 16.40
CA ALA A 7 0.86 4.97 16.01
C ALA A 7 1.78 4.55 17.17
N ASP A 8 1.36 4.77 18.42
CA ASP A 8 2.10 4.44 19.64
C ASP A 8 1.57 3.17 20.33
N GLN A 9 0.48 2.59 19.83
CA GLN A 9 -0.06 1.35 20.37
C GLN A 9 0.95 0.21 20.20
N THR A 10 1.32 -0.42 21.31
CA THR A 10 2.12 -1.64 21.33
C THR A 10 1.21 -2.87 21.43
N GLN A 11 1.74 -4.07 21.16
CA GLN A 11 0.99 -5.33 21.23
C GLN A 11 -0.26 -5.33 20.31
N CYS A 12 -0.08 -4.86 19.08
CA CYS A 12 -1.12 -4.83 18.06
C CYS A 12 -0.59 -5.40 16.72
N ILE A 13 -1.52 -5.78 15.84
CA ILE A 13 -1.24 -6.31 14.51
C ILE A 13 -1.48 -5.22 13.46
N VAL A 14 -0.55 -5.06 12.53
CA VAL A 14 -0.77 -4.38 11.26
C VAL A 14 -0.88 -5.46 10.19
N ALA A 15 -2.00 -5.49 9.48
CA ALA A 15 -2.25 -6.38 8.36
C ALA A 15 -3.12 -5.63 7.35
N TYR A 16 -2.91 -5.89 6.07
CA TYR A 16 -3.66 -5.29 4.99
C TYR A 16 -3.42 -6.11 3.71
N ARG A 17 -4.28 -5.91 2.71
CA ARG A 17 -4.07 -6.30 1.32
C ARG A 17 -4.34 -5.07 0.47
N SER A 18 -3.43 -4.74 -0.45
CA SER A 18 -3.56 -3.52 -1.24
C SER A 18 -4.18 -3.76 -2.61
N PHE A 19 -5.11 -2.88 -2.97
CA PHE A 19 -5.74 -2.84 -4.28
C PHE A 19 -5.79 -1.39 -4.75
N ARG A 20 -5.71 -1.16 -6.06
CA ARG A 20 -5.98 0.18 -6.61
C ARG A 20 -7.42 0.57 -6.30
N ALA A 21 -7.63 1.82 -5.91
CA ALA A 21 -8.94 2.31 -5.46
C ALA A 21 -10.01 2.31 -6.56
N ASP A 22 -9.61 2.42 -7.83
CA ASP A 22 -10.47 2.43 -9.00
C ASP A 22 -10.91 1.03 -9.45
N ASN A 23 -10.10 0.01 -9.21
CA ASN A 23 -10.40 -1.39 -9.58
C ASN A 23 -10.97 -2.19 -8.41
N GLY A 24 -10.42 -2.01 -7.21
CA GLY A 24 -10.74 -2.80 -6.03
C GLY A 24 -10.46 -4.31 -6.18
N PRO A 25 -10.83 -5.14 -5.18
CA PRO A 25 -10.82 -6.59 -5.30
C PRO A 25 -11.94 -7.08 -6.21
N VAL A 26 -11.62 -7.99 -7.13
CA VAL A 26 -12.59 -8.62 -8.05
C VAL A 26 -13.00 -10.04 -7.61
N ASN A 27 -12.54 -10.47 -6.44
CA ASN A 27 -12.75 -11.80 -5.88
C ASN A 27 -12.85 -11.73 -4.33
N ASP A 28 -12.92 -12.89 -3.68
CA ASP A 28 -13.02 -12.99 -2.22
C ASP A 28 -11.69 -12.82 -1.48
N TYR A 29 -10.62 -12.34 -2.14
CA TYR A 29 -9.31 -12.18 -1.49
C TYR A 29 -9.28 -11.03 -0.46
N ALA A 30 -10.22 -10.09 -0.52
CA ALA A 30 -10.44 -9.12 0.54
C ALA A 30 -11.53 -9.55 1.53
N ALA A 31 -12.15 -10.71 1.33
CA ALA A 31 -13.22 -11.25 2.16
C ALA A 31 -12.79 -12.50 2.94
N THR A 32 -13.65 -12.94 3.85
CA THR A 32 -13.50 -14.20 4.56
C THR A 32 -14.80 -14.96 4.58
N GLN A 33 -14.71 -16.29 4.43
CA GLN A 33 -15.87 -17.18 4.48
C GLN A 33 -16.29 -17.52 5.91
N ARG A 34 -15.54 -17.06 6.93
CA ARG A 34 -15.87 -17.30 8.34
C ARG A 34 -16.95 -16.31 8.80
N PRO A 35 -18.12 -16.78 9.24
CA PRO A 35 -19.20 -15.88 9.68
C PRO A 35 -18.74 -14.96 10.82
N GLY A 36 -19.11 -13.68 10.73
CA GLY A 36 -18.78 -12.67 11.75
C GLY A 36 -17.31 -12.22 11.79
N MET A 37 -16.52 -12.57 10.77
CA MET A 37 -15.13 -12.13 10.62
C MET A 37 -14.98 -11.21 9.41
N GLU A 38 -13.96 -10.36 9.46
CA GLU A 38 -13.50 -9.54 8.33
C GLU A 38 -12.01 -9.78 8.11
N ILE A 39 -11.52 -9.55 6.89
CA ILE A 39 -10.07 -9.48 6.65
C ILE A 39 -9.53 -8.24 7.35
N ALA A 40 -8.45 -8.40 8.10
CA ALA A 40 -7.83 -7.30 8.80
C ALA A 40 -7.27 -6.24 7.83
N CYS A 41 -7.64 -4.99 8.07
CA CYS A 41 -6.99 -3.85 7.44
C CYS A 41 -6.58 -2.79 8.47
N VAL A 42 -5.29 -2.43 8.44
CA VAL A 42 -4.73 -1.27 9.11
C VAL A 42 -3.94 -0.48 8.07
N ASN A 43 -4.30 0.77 7.85
CA ASN A 43 -3.52 1.70 7.04
C ASN A 43 -2.27 2.11 7.84
N PRO A 44 -1.04 1.74 7.44
CA PRO A 44 0.14 2.08 8.22
C PRO A 44 0.39 3.59 8.34
N ALA A 45 -0.12 4.39 7.38
CA ALA A 45 -0.03 5.84 7.41
C ALA A 45 -1.05 6.51 8.35
N ALA A 46 -2.13 5.80 8.69
CA ALA A 46 -3.19 6.28 9.59
C ALA A 46 -3.78 5.09 10.37
N PRO A 47 -3.07 4.56 11.38
CA PRO A 47 -3.54 3.39 12.15
C PRO A 47 -4.86 3.68 12.88
N GLY A 48 -5.19 4.94 13.17
CA GLY A 48 -6.48 5.33 13.72
C GLY A 48 -7.65 5.35 12.72
N GLY A 49 -7.39 5.02 11.46
CA GLY A 49 -8.36 5.05 10.37
C GLY A 49 -8.28 6.31 9.51
N GLY A 50 -8.97 6.26 8.37
CA GLY A 50 -9.03 7.32 7.38
C GLY A 50 -7.94 7.29 6.32
N LYS A 51 -8.09 8.20 5.36
CA LYS A 51 -7.16 8.41 4.26
C LYS A 51 -5.91 9.16 4.71
N ALA A 52 -4.74 8.70 4.27
CA ALA A 52 -3.46 9.38 4.52
C ALA A 52 -2.49 9.21 3.36
N MET A 53 -1.54 10.15 3.24
CA MET A 53 -0.44 10.07 2.27
C MET A 53 0.50 8.92 2.63
N LEU A 54 0.89 8.15 1.63
CA LEU A 54 1.80 7.04 1.80
C LEU A 54 3.25 7.49 1.63
N HIS A 55 4.13 6.93 2.45
CA HIS A 55 5.56 7.06 2.32
C HIS A 55 6.10 5.80 1.65
N SER A 56 6.05 5.80 0.32
CA SER A 56 6.36 4.64 -0.50
C SER A 56 7.84 4.61 -0.92
N TYR A 57 8.36 3.41 -1.11
CA TYR A 57 9.64 3.12 -1.74
C TYR A 57 9.41 2.06 -2.81
N LEU A 58 9.10 2.50 -4.03
CA LEU A 58 8.75 1.62 -5.15
C LEU A 58 10.02 1.14 -5.85
N THR A 59 10.04 -0.12 -6.30
CA THR A 59 11.14 -0.68 -7.09
C THR A 59 11.33 0.11 -8.39
N THR A 60 12.57 0.23 -8.87
CA THR A 60 12.89 0.81 -10.19
C THR A 60 12.93 -0.22 -11.31
N ASP A 61 12.97 -1.51 -10.97
CA ASP A 61 12.96 -2.60 -11.92
C ASP A 61 11.56 -3.18 -12.14
N ALA A 62 11.35 -3.78 -13.32
CA ALA A 62 10.17 -4.56 -13.64
C ALA A 62 10.06 -5.79 -12.71
N LEU A 63 8.83 -6.11 -12.29
CA LEU A 63 8.53 -7.29 -11.47
C LEU A 63 7.76 -8.32 -12.26
N MET A 64 8.15 -9.59 -12.18
CA MET A 64 7.41 -10.75 -12.71
C MET A 64 6.93 -10.58 -14.17
N GLY A 65 7.77 -10.01 -15.04
CA GLY A 65 7.45 -9.79 -16.46
C GLY A 65 6.46 -8.65 -16.72
N GLY A 66 6.11 -7.87 -15.70
CA GLY A 66 5.34 -6.64 -15.82
C GLY A 66 6.15 -5.48 -16.43
N PRO A 67 5.53 -4.30 -16.60
CA PRO A 67 6.19 -3.13 -17.16
C PRO A 67 7.28 -2.57 -16.23
N THR A 68 8.34 -2.01 -16.82
CA THR A 68 9.34 -1.25 -16.08
C THR A 68 8.74 0.07 -15.57
N PRO A 69 8.86 0.40 -14.28
CA PRO A 69 8.38 1.66 -13.74
C PRO A 69 9.01 2.88 -14.42
N ARG A 70 8.21 3.92 -14.62
CA ARG A 70 8.68 5.25 -15.02
C ARG A 70 8.31 6.22 -13.90
N PHE A 71 9.26 7.03 -13.45
CA PHE A 71 9.04 7.99 -12.36
C PHE A 71 8.93 9.43 -12.81
N VAL A 72 9.45 9.73 -14.00
CA VAL A 72 9.47 11.05 -14.63
C VAL A 72 9.21 10.95 -16.13
N THR A 73 8.56 11.96 -16.69
CA THR A 73 8.13 12.00 -18.09
C THR A 73 9.30 12.09 -19.07
N ASP A 74 10.40 12.75 -18.67
CA ASP A 74 11.64 12.88 -19.46
C ASP A 74 12.44 11.57 -19.59
N GLY A 75 12.02 10.50 -18.90
CA GLY A 75 12.64 9.19 -18.99
C GLY A 75 14.01 9.08 -18.31
N ARG A 76 14.39 10.07 -17.48
CA ARG A 76 15.63 10.00 -16.72
C ARG A 76 15.68 8.74 -15.86
N ALA A 77 16.82 8.06 -15.90
CA ALA A 77 17.05 6.89 -15.08
C ALA A 77 17.08 7.27 -13.59
N ILE A 78 16.45 6.43 -12.77
CA ILE A 78 16.63 6.45 -11.32
C ILE A 78 17.77 5.48 -11.00
N GLU A 79 18.86 5.98 -10.43
CA GLU A 79 20.08 5.20 -10.18
C GLU A 79 20.00 4.33 -8.93
N THR A 80 19.03 4.58 -8.06
CA THR A 80 18.77 3.79 -6.85
C THR A 80 17.80 2.65 -7.15
N PRO A 81 17.90 1.50 -6.46
CA PRO A 81 17.00 0.37 -6.69
C PRO A 81 15.54 0.63 -6.27
N PHE A 82 15.31 1.70 -5.51
CA PHE A 82 13.99 2.15 -5.10
C PHE A 82 13.87 3.67 -5.29
N ALA A 83 12.66 4.12 -5.60
CA ALA A 83 12.30 5.54 -5.67
C ALA A 83 11.16 5.84 -4.69
N SER A 84 11.24 6.99 -4.01
CA SER A 84 10.10 7.51 -3.27
C SER A 84 9.24 8.42 -4.14
N VAL A 85 7.93 8.43 -3.89
CA VAL A 85 6.94 9.22 -4.64
C VAL A 85 6.07 10.09 -3.70
N PRO A 86 6.65 11.08 -2.98
CA PRO A 86 5.90 11.88 -2.03
C PRO A 86 4.71 12.61 -2.66
N GLY A 87 3.55 12.50 -2.03
CA GLY A 87 2.30 13.12 -2.48
C GLY A 87 1.56 12.36 -3.58
N LEU A 88 2.22 11.45 -4.32
CA LEU A 88 1.58 10.69 -5.40
C LEU A 88 0.59 9.65 -4.87
N LEU A 89 0.89 9.00 -3.74
CA LEU A 89 0.08 7.88 -3.25
C LEU A 89 -0.61 8.23 -1.94
N SER A 90 -1.88 7.82 -1.85
CA SER A 90 -2.64 7.83 -0.61
C SER A 90 -3.32 6.48 -0.38
N GLY A 91 -3.45 6.10 0.89
CA GLY A 91 -4.07 4.85 1.30
C GLY A 91 -5.23 5.09 2.24
N GLU A 92 -6.26 4.27 2.15
CA GLU A 92 -7.38 4.21 3.09
C GLU A 92 -7.87 2.76 3.23
N CYS A 93 -8.11 2.30 4.45
CA CYS A 93 -8.80 1.02 4.65
C CYS A 93 -10.29 1.23 4.40
N VAL A 94 -10.83 0.52 3.42
CA VAL A 94 -12.25 0.58 3.04
C VAL A 94 -12.88 -0.80 3.15
N SER A 95 -14.19 -0.84 3.37
CA SER A 95 -14.99 -2.06 3.37
C SER A 95 -16.13 -1.92 2.35
N ASN A 96 -16.32 -2.93 1.51
CA ASN A 96 -17.44 -3.03 0.59
C ASN A 96 -17.91 -4.50 0.46
N GLU A 97 -18.75 -4.79 -0.54
CA GLU A 97 -19.29 -6.13 -0.81
C GLU A 97 -18.19 -7.19 -1.07
N ALA A 98 -17.03 -6.77 -1.56
CA ALA A 98 -15.87 -7.63 -1.81
C ALA A 98 -14.98 -7.84 -0.57
N GLY A 99 -15.31 -7.19 0.55
CA GLY A 99 -14.61 -7.31 1.83
C GLY A 99 -13.83 -6.05 2.22
N GLN A 100 -12.80 -6.21 3.06
CA GLN A 100 -12.02 -5.12 3.64
C GLN A 100 -10.58 -5.15 3.11
N TYR A 101 -10.08 -4.00 2.64
CA TYR A 101 -8.77 -3.87 2.00
C TYR A 101 -8.21 -2.45 2.10
N LEU A 102 -6.91 -2.31 1.81
CA LEU A 102 -6.23 -1.02 1.71
C LEU A 102 -6.36 -0.50 0.27
N ALA A 103 -7.25 0.46 0.07
CA ALA A 103 -7.42 1.14 -1.22
C ALA A 103 -6.27 2.12 -1.44
N ILE A 104 -5.58 1.98 -2.57
CA ILE A 104 -4.47 2.84 -2.99
C ILE A 104 -4.98 3.80 -4.05
N SER A 105 -5.03 5.09 -3.74
CA SER A 105 -5.35 6.14 -4.71
C SER A 105 -4.08 6.80 -5.21
N ILE A 106 -4.04 7.05 -6.52
CA ILE A 106 -2.99 7.83 -7.18
C ILE A 106 -3.49 9.27 -7.32
N ASN A 107 -2.74 10.20 -6.74
CA ASN A 107 -2.97 11.64 -6.81
C ASN A 107 -2.15 12.20 -7.98
N ALA A 108 -2.53 11.81 -9.20
CA ALA A 108 -1.89 12.27 -10.43
C ALA A 108 -1.96 13.80 -10.56
N ASP A 109 -0.89 14.40 -11.09
CA ASP A 109 -0.81 15.81 -11.45
C ASP A 109 -0.20 15.93 -12.85
N PRO A 110 -1.04 15.95 -13.91
CA PRO A 110 -0.55 15.98 -15.29
C PRO A 110 0.16 17.29 -15.66
N SER A 111 0.18 18.28 -14.75
CA SER A 111 0.90 19.54 -14.94
C SER A 111 2.38 19.46 -14.51
N ASP A 112 2.76 18.39 -13.81
CA ASP A 112 4.12 18.19 -13.32
C ASP A 112 4.85 17.04 -14.07
N PRO A 113 6.20 17.00 -14.07
CA PRO A 113 6.96 16.03 -14.85
C PRO A 113 7.07 14.64 -14.20
N ARG A 114 6.45 14.39 -13.04
CA ARG A 114 6.46 13.10 -12.34
C ARG A 114 5.46 12.15 -12.97
N THR A 115 5.58 10.87 -12.62
CA THR A 115 4.62 9.86 -13.06
C THR A 115 3.23 10.08 -12.45
N ASP A 116 2.21 9.86 -13.26
CA ASP A 116 0.80 9.86 -12.88
C ASP A 116 0.26 8.45 -12.60
N ASP A 117 1.14 7.44 -12.62
CA ASP A 117 0.79 6.04 -12.38
C ASP A 117 1.95 5.29 -11.72
N ILE A 118 1.65 4.09 -11.22
CA ILE A 118 2.61 3.14 -10.64
C ILE A 118 2.56 1.81 -11.39
N THR A 119 3.63 1.04 -11.30
CA THR A 119 3.66 -0.37 -11.71
C THR A 119 3.66 -1.26 -10.47
N GLY A 120 3.53 -2.57 -10.64
CA GLY A 120 3.56 -3.55 -9.54
C GLY A 120 2.30 -4.42 -9.45
N ASP A 121 1.34 -4.23 -10.36
CA ASP A 121 0.28 -5.20 -10.58
C ASP A 121 0.83 -6.54 -11.07
N ILE A 122 0.11 -7.61 -10.79
CA ILE A 122 0.45 -8.94 -11.30
C ILE A 122 -0.06 -9.11 -12.72
N TYR A 123 0.79 -9.63 -13.60
CA TYR A 123 0.42 -10.04 -14.94
C TYR A 123 0.47 -11.58 -15.04
N THR A 124 -0.52 -12.16 -15.70
CA THR A 124 -0.59 -13.59 -16.02
C THR A 124 -0.83 -13.72 -17.52
N ASP A 125 0.03 -14.46 -18.22
CA ASP A 125 -0.01 -14.61 -19.68
C ASP A 125 -0.07 -13.25 -20.42
N GLY A 126 0.71 -12.27 -19.94
CA GLY A 126 0.80 -10.92 -20.52
C GLY A 126 -0.41 -10.03 -20.27
N LYS A 127 -1.39 -10.47 -19.47
CA LYS A 127 -2.59 -9.70 -19.11
C LYS A 127 -2.60 -9.35 -17.64
N LEU A 128 -3.10 -8.16 -17.32
CA LEU A 128 -3.33 -7.73 -15.95
C LEU A 128 -4.22 -8.76 -15.22
N ASN A 129 -3.78 -9.19 -14.05
CA ASN A 129 -4.50 -10.09 -13.17
C ASN A 129 -5.06 -9.32 -11.96
N PRO A 130 -6.29 -8.76 -12.07
CA PRO A 130 -6.88 -7.93 -11.02
C PRO A 130 -7.15 -8.70 -9.72
N ALA A 131 -7.22 -10.03 -9.77
CA ALA A 131 -7.45 -10.89 -8.61
C ALA A 131 -6.38 -10.74 -7.53
N MET A 132 -5.16 -10.38 -7.92
CA MET A 132 -4.01 -10.28 -7.01
C MET A 132 -3.79 -8.88 -6.46
N GLY A 133 -4.52 -7.87 -6.94
CA GLY A 133 -4.28 -6.48 -6.56
C GLY A 133 -2.83 -6.06 -6.76
N LEU A 134 -2.30 -5.32 -5.79
CA LEU A 134 -0.92 -4.80 -5.79
C LEU A 134 0.03 -5.68 -4.96
N HIS A 135 -0.22 -7.00 -4.92
CA HIS A 135 0.48 -7.91 -4.01
C HIS A 135 2.01 -7.87 -4.09
N LEU A 136 2.57 -7.64 -5.29
CA LEU A 136 4.03 -7.57 -5.48
C LEU A 136 4.67 -6.38 -4.76
N ILE A 137 3.89 -5.35 -4.45
CA ILE A 137 4.37 -4.09 -3.87
C ILE A 137 3.64 -3.72 -2.56
N ASP A 138 2.88 -4.65 -1.96
CA ASP A 138 2.16 -4.45 -0.68
C ASP A 138 3.04 -3.76 0.38
N ILE A 139 4.30 -4.18 0.50
CA ILE A 139 5.26 -3.58 1.44
C ILE A 139 5.81 -2.26 0.91
N ASN A 140 6.21 -2.20 -0.36
CA ASN A 140 6.81 -1.02 -0.99
C ASN A 140 5.90 0.21 -0.95
N LEU A 141 4.58 0.01 -1.06
CA LEU A 141 3.57 1.07 -1.00
C LEU A 141 3.61 1.85 0.32
N VAL A 142 3.92 1.19 1.43
CA VAL A 142 3.79 1.76 2.79
C VAL A 142 5.06 1.60 3.63
N MET A 143 6.17 1.20 3.00
CA MET A 143 7.40 0.81 3.70
C MET A 143 7.90 1.92 4.63
N GLY A 144 7.87 3.18 4.20
CA GLY A 144 8.24 4.31 5.05
C GLY A 144 7.29 4.47 6.25
N ASN A 145 5.99 4.28 6.05
CA ASN A 145 5.01 4.34 7.14
C ASN A 145 5.21 3.20 8.16
N LEU A 146 5.52 1.99 7.69
CA LEU A 146 5.85 0.86 8.57
C LEU A 146 7.10 1.14 9.42
N LEU A 147 8.14 1.76 8.83
CA LEU A 147 9.32 2.19 9.58
C LEU A 147 8.96 3.24 10.64
N ASP A 148 8.07 4.17 10.33
CA ASP A 148 7.62 5.20 11.27
C ASP A 148 6.78 4.61 12.42
N LEU A 149 5.89 3.66 12.12
CA LEU A 149 5.18 2.89 13.15
C LEU A 149 6.14 2.13 14.05
N ALA A 150 7.08 1.38 13.49
CA ALA A 150 8.06 0.62 14.26
C ALA A 150 8.88 1.53 15.20
N ARG A 151 9.30 2.71 14.72
CA ARG A 151 9.98 3.72 15.55
C ARG A 151 9.08 4.22 16.68
N SER A 152 7.83 4.57 16.37
CA SER A 152 6.88 5.10 17.34
C SER A 152 6.53 4.08 18.44
N GLN A 153 6.20 2.86 18.05
CA GLN A 153 5.88 1.76 18.97
C GLN A 153 7.09 1.36 19.81
N THR A 154 8.30 1.38 19.25
CA THR A 154 9.54 1.15 20.02
C THR A 154 9.74 2.21 21.09
N ARG A 155 9.50 3.50 20.77
CA ARG A 155 9.58 4.56 21.79
C ARG A 155 8.54 4.38 22.88
N ALA A 156 7.29 4.10 22.51
CA ALA A 156 6.20 3.86 23.46
C ALA A 156 6.51 2.69 24.40
N TYR A 157 7.01 1.58 23.86
CA TYR A 157 7.42 0.42 24.63
C TYR A 157 8.58 0.70 25.60
N ARG A 158 9.56 1.52 25.20
CA ARG A 158 10.68 1.89 26.07
C ARG A 158 10.26 2.87 27.17
N ALA A 159 9.23 3.67 26.95
CA ALA A 159 8.69 4.61 27.94
C ALA A 159 7.76 3.94 28.97
N SER A 160 7.19 2.77 28.64
CA SER A 160 6.31 2.00 29.54
C SER A 160 7.05 0.94 30.36
N ARG A 161 8.39 0.97 30.36
CA ARG A 161 9.27 0.04 31.08
C ARG A 161 10.08 0.74 32.17
#